data_AF-A0A2W7B6N2-F1
#
_entry.id   AF-A0A2W7B6N2-F1
#
_cell.length_a   1.000
_cell.length_b   1.000
_cell.length_c   1.000
_cell.angle_alpha   90.00
_cell.angle_beta   90.00
_cell.angle_gamma   90.00
#
_symmetry.space_group_name_H-M   'P 1'
#
loop_
_entity.id
_entity.type
_entity.pdbx_description
1 polymer ?
#
loop_
_entity_poly.entity_id
_entity_poly.type
_entity_poly.pdbx_seq_one_letter_code
_entity_poly.pdbx_strand_id
1 'polypeptide(L)' 'MTDAASLPPVLTFEGRRYDLNALPDDLKELVRGMQVADAQLRFHEDTLKVLAVGRQSMAFQLNERLKQIEALPEGG' A
#
# COMPACT_ATOMS: atom_id res chain seq x y z
N MET A 1 -10.34 -35.77 14.41
CA MET A 1 -10.02 -34.38 14.05
C MET A 1 -11.34 -33.72 13.73
N THR A 2 -11.86 -32.90 14.63
CA THR A 2 -13.17 -32.25 14.50
C THR A 2 -13.12 -31.23 13.37
N ASP A 3 -14.04 -31.39 12.44
CA ASP A 3 -14.32 -30.56 11.27
C ASP A 3 -14.35 -29.08 11.68
N ALA A 4 -13.32 -28.32 11.30
CA ALA A 4 -13.38 -26.87 11.33
C ALA A 4 -14.34 -26.48 10.22
N ALA A 5 -15.64 -26.47 10.52
CA ALA A 5 -16.69 -26.06 9.62
C ALA A 5 -16.22 -24.81 8.87
N SER A 6 -15.94 -24.98 7.58
CA SER A 6 -15.49 -23.92 6.68
C SER A 6 -16.56 -22.83 6.71
N LEU A 7 -16.33 -21.82 7.55
CA LEU A 7 -17.23 -20.68 7.62
C LEU A 7 -17.30 -20.09 6.21
N PRO A 8 -18.51 -19.90 5.66
CA PRO A 8 -18.63 -19.37 4.31
C PRO A 8 -17.94 -18.01 4.25
N PRO A 9 -17.21 -17.71 3.17
CA PRO A 9 -16.51 -16.46 3.02
C PRO A 9 -17.50 -15.29 3.11
N VAL A 10 -17.27 -14.36 4.04
CA VAL A 10 -18.19 -13.23 4.29
C VAL A 10 -17.58 -11.94 3.74
N LEU A 11 -18.31 -11.25 2.88
CA LEU A 11 -18.02 -9.87 2.52
C LEU A 11 -18.67 -8.94 3.54
N THR A 12 -17.86 -8.07 4.16
CA THR A 12 -18.39 -6.95 4.94
C THR A 12 -18.23 -5.68 4.13
N PHE A 13 -19.34 -5.03 3.77
CA PHE A 13 -19.36 -3.83 2.96
C PHE A 13 -20.38 -2.84 3.53
N GLU A 14 -19.94 -1.60 3.80
CA GLU A 14 -20.76 -0.54 4.41
C GLU A 14 -21.52 -0.97 5.67
N GLY A 15 -20.86 -1.72 6.55
CA GLY A 15 -21.44 -2.20 7.80
C GLY A 15 -22.43 -3.35 7.65
N ARG A 16 -22.64 -3.87 6.44
CA ARG A 16 -23.48 -5.04 6.15
C ARG A 16 -22.62 -6.25 5.83
N ARG A 17 -23.12 -7.44 6.17
CA ARG A 17 -22.46 -8.73 5.94
C ARG A 17 -23.21 -9.50 4.87
N TYR A 18 -22.48 -10.01 3.88
CA TYR A 18 -22.99 -10.79 2.76
C TYR A 18 -22.23 -12.12 2.70
N ASP A 19 -22.94 -13.22 2.46
CA ASP A 19 -22.31 -14.48 2.10
C ASP A 19 -21.81 -14.38 0.66
N LEU A 20 -20.49 -14.45 0.46
CA LEU A 20 -19.88 -14.35 -0.86
C LEU A 20 -20.35 -15.47 -1.80
N ASN A 21 -20.68 -16.65 -1.28
CA ASN A 21 -21.15 -17.76 -2.11
C ASN A 21 -22.54 -17.50 -2.68
N ALA A 22 -23.37 -16.78 -1.92
CA ALA A 22 -24.74 -16.42 -2.28
C ALA A 22 -24.84 -15.21 -3.22
N LEU A 23 -23.71 -14.52 -3.48
CA LEU A 23 -23.70 -13.41 -4.44
C LEU A 23 -23.78 -13.93 -5.89
N PRO A 24 -24.48 -13.20 -6.77
CA PRO A 24 -24.36 -13.34 -8.22
C PRO A 24 -22.90 -13.22 -8.69
N ASP A 25 -22.57 -13.86 -9.81
CA ASP A 25 -21.19 -13.96 -10.29
C ASP A 25 -20.61 -12.60 -10.69
N ASP A 26 -21.42 -11.70 -11.26
CA ASP A 26 -21.02 -10.31 -11.56
C ASP A 26 -20.59 -9.55 -10.29
N LEU A 27 -21.30 -9.73 -9.17
CA LEU A 27 -20.91 -9.12 -7.90
C LEU A 27 -19.63 -9.76 -7.32
N LYS A 28 -19.44 -11.07 -7.48
CA LYS A 28 -18.19 -11.74 -7.07
C LYS A 28 -16.99 -11.21 -7.88
N GLU A 29 -17.17 -10.98 -9.17
CA GLU A 29 -16.15 -10.39 -10.03
C GLU A 29 -15.79 -8.96 -9.60
N LEU A 30 -16.79 -8.14 -9.24
CA LEU A 30 -16.56 -6.81 -8.70
C LEU A 30 -15.76 -6.85 -7.39
N VAL A 31 -16.12 -7.73 -6.45
CA VAL A 31 -15.37 -7.91 -5.20
C VAL A 31 -13.91 -8.30 -5.49
N ARG A 32 -13.70 -9.22 -6.44
CA ARG A 32 -12.36 -9.64 -6.84
C ARG A 32 -11.57 -8.49 -7.44
N GLY A 33 -12.19 -7.70 -8.32
CA GLY A 33 -11.57 -6.51 -8.92
C GLY A 33 -11.14 -5.50 -7.87
N MET A 34 -12.00 -5.25 -6.87
CA MET A 34 -11.69 -4.37 -5.75
C MET A 34 -10.51 -4.89 -4.92
N GLN A 35 -10.49 -6.18 -4.58
CA GLN A 35 -9.37 -6.79 -3.85
C GLN A 35 -8.04 -6.69 -4.59
N VAL A 36 -8.06 -6.85 -5.93
CA VAL A 36 -6.86 -6.65 -6.76
C VAL A 36 -6.42 -5.20 -6.72
N ALA A 37 -7.35 -4.24 -6.87
CA ALA A 37 -7.03 -2.81 -6.79
C ALA A 37 -6.43 -2.44 -5.43
N ASP A 38 -7.01 -2.90 -4.32
CA ASP A 38 -6.49 -2.68 -2.96
C ASP A 38 -5.08 -3.26 -2.78
N ALA A 39 -4.83 -4.45 -3.35
CA ALA A 39 -3.50 -5.04 -3.33
C ALA A 39 -2.51 -4.18 -4.11
N GLN A 40 -2.87 -3.72 -5.32
CA GLN A 40 -2.02 -2.84 -6.12
C GLN A 40 -1.73 -1.52 -5.39
N LEU A 41 -2.73 -0.91 -4.74
CA LEU A 41 -2.54 0.29 -3.93
C LEU A 41 -1.51 0.06 -2.83
N ARG A 42 -1.65 -1.03 -2.06
CA ARG A 42 -0.69 -1.37 -0.99
C ARG A 42 0.72 -1.57 -1.52
N PHE A 43 0.87 -2.27 -2.64
CA PHE A 43 2.18 -2.47 -3.27
C PHE A 43 2.83 -1.15 -3.73
N HIS A 44 2.04 -0.26 -4.32
CA HIS A 44 2.54 1.05 -4.73
C HIS A 44 2.87 1.95 -3.53
N GLU A 45 2.07 1.92 -2.47
CA GLU A 45 2.38 2.61 -1.21
C GLU A 45 3.71 2.14 -0.61
N ASP A 46 3.95 0.84 -0.57
CA ASP A 46 5.20 0.29 -0.04
C ASP A 46 6.40 0.66 -0.93
N THR A 47 6.21 0.68 -2.24
CA THR A 47 7.21 1.18 -3.20
C THR A 47 7.55 2.64 -2.92
N LEU A 48 6.53 3.50 -2.72
CA LEU A 48 6.73 4.92 -2.40
C LEU A 48 7.49 5.11 -1.09
N LYS A 49 7.20 4.30 -0.05
CA LYS A 49 7.94 4.34 1.23
C LYS A 49 9.41 4.02 1.02
N VAL A 50 9.74 2.99 0.25
CA VAL A 50 11.14 2.62 -0.06
C VAL A 50 11.85 3.76 -0.78
N LEU A 51 11.22 4.35 -1.80
CA LEU A 51 11.79 5.48 -2.54
C LEU A 51 12.01 6.70 -1.65
N ALA A 52 11.07 6.99 -0.74
CA ALA A 52 11.19 8.10 0.20
C ALA A 52 12.41 7.93 1.12
N VAL A 53 12.60 6.74 1.70
CA VAL A 53 13.77 6.43 2.53
C VAL A 53 15.07 6.55 1.72
N GLY A 54 15.10 6.04 0.49
CA GLY A 54 16.25 6.17 -0.39
C GLY A 54 16.62 7.63 -0.67
N ARG A 55 15.62 8.47 -1.01
CA ARG A 55 15.81 9.91 -1.21
C ARG A 55 16.35 10.61 0.03
N GLN A 56 15.81 10.28 1.20
CA GLN A 56 16.24 10.88 2.46
C GLN A 56 17.69 10.51 2.79
N SER A 57 18.10 9.26 2.56
CA SER A 57 19.49 8.83 2.71
C SER A 57 20.44 9.60 1.78
N MET A 58 20.05 9.78 0.51
CA MET A 58 20.83 10.58 -0.43
C MET A 58 20.93 12.05 -0.01
N ALA A 59 19.82 12.66 0.46
CA ALA A 59 19.82 14.03 0.96
C ALA A 59 20.75 14.20 2.17
N PHE A 60 20.75 13.23 3.09
CA PHE A 60 21.67 13.22 4.23
C PHE A 60 23.13 13.15 3.77
N GLN A 61 23.46 12.21 2.87
CA GLN A 61 24.81 12.09 2.32
C GLN A 61 25.26 13.36 1.58
N LEU A 62 24.35 13.97 0.81
CA LEU A 62 24.61 15.25 0.14
C LEU A 62 24.93 16.34 1.15
N ASN A 63 24.11 16.47 2.20
CA ASN A 63 24.31 17.47 3.25
C ASN A 63 25.67 17.32 3.95
N GLU A 64 26.07 16.09 4.30
CA GLU A 64 27.38 15.85 4.92
C GLU A 64 28.55 16.22 4.00
N ARG A 65 28.44 15.93 2.70
CA ARG A 65 29.47 16.29 1.71
C ARG A 65 29.54 17.79 1.49
N LEU A 66 28.41 18.47 1.43
CA LEU A 66 28.35 19.93 1.24
C LEU A 66 28.99 20.71 2.39
N LYS A 67 28.99 20.19 3.63
CA LYS A 67 29.71 20.81 4.76
C LYS A 67 31.21 20.98 4.53
N GLN A 68 31.80 20.19 3.63
CA GLN A 68 33.22 20.26 3.28
C GLN A 68 33.51 21.20 2.11
N ILE A 69 32.47 21.80 1.53
CA ILE A 69 32.57 22.69 0.38
C ILE A 69 32.28 24.10 0.88
N GLU A 70 33.15 25.05 0.54
CA GLU A 70 32.90 26.46 0.79
C GLU A 70 31.67 26.90 -0.02
N ALA A 71 30.61 27.30 0.68
CA ALA A 71 29.40 27.79 0.04
C ALA A 71 29.69 29.13 -0.64
N LEU A 72 29.05 29.37 -1.79
CA LEU A 72 29.06 30.71 -2.37
C LEU A 72 28.46 31.69 -1.35
N PRO A 73 29.03 32.90 -1.21
CA PRO A 73 28.42 33.93 -0.40
C PRO A 73 26.98 34.15 -0.87
N GLU A 74 26.03 34.22 0.07
CA GLU A 74 24.66 34.62 -0.28
C GLU A 74 24.74 35.94 -1.03
N GLY A 75 24.19 35.97 -2.26
CA GLY A 75 24.42 37.06 -3.19
C GLY A 75 24.10 38.43 -2.58
N GLY A 76 25.01 39.39 -2.82
CA GLY A 76 24.69 40.81 -2.83
C GLY A 76 24.04 41.23 -4.14
#